data_AF-A0A967QRU8-F1
#
_entry.id   AF-A0A967QRU8-F1
#
_cell.length_a   1.000
_cell.length_b   1.000
_cell.length_c   1.000
_cell.angle_alpha   90.00
_cell.angle_beta   90.00
_cell.angle_gamma   90.00
#
_symmetry.space_group_name_H-M   'P 1'
#
loop_
_entity.id
_entity.type
_entity.pdbx_description
1 polymer ?
#
loop_
_entity_poly.entity_id
_entity_poly.type
_entity_poly.pdbx_seq_one_letter_code
_entity_poly.pdbx_strand_id
1 'polypeptide(L)'
;MLQWLGEGPSFVADLIHLEPEDNTAVFWHCGLAPMAMADPEATAHAGTHSNRKLPLLYEFPLRPGRITVARLSQSRGMHRLVVGSGEMLRAPLPFRGTAGVAHLDRPVADVLATIMNEGLEHHYGIVYADVTEKLRALAAELDLEVVSL
;
A
#
# COMPACT_ATOMS: atom_id res chain seq x y z
N MET A 1 8.99 0.81 -10.52
CA MET A 1 10.04 0.35 -9.57
C MET A 1 9.61 -0.91 -8.82
N LEU A 2 8.50 -0.89 -8.06
CA LEU A 2 8.09 -2.02 -7.21
C LEU A 2 7.90 -3.33 -7.98
N GLN A 3 7.15 -3.31 -9.09
CA GLN A 3 6.95 -4.51 -9.92
C GLN A 3 8.26 -5.11 -10.43
N TRP A 4 9.26 -4.29 -10.78
CA TRP A 4 10.55 -4.77 -11.25
C TRP A 4 11.40 -5.34 -10.12
N LEU A 5 11.48 -4.64 -8.97
CA LEU A 5 12.28 -5.06 -7.83
C LEU A 5 11.72 -6.29 -7.10
N GLY A 6 10.39 -6.40 -7.06
CA GLY A 6 9.64 -7.46 -6.38
C GLY A 6 9.24 -8.62 -7.28
N GLU A 7 9.65 -8.61 -8.55
CA GLU A 7 9.42 -9.70 -9.51
C GLU A 7 7.95 -10.18 -9.56
N GLY A 8 7.01 -9.24 -9.43
CA GLY A 8 5.60 -9.54 -9.28
C GLY A 8 4.74 -8.31 -9.49
N PRO A 9 3.40 -8.48 -9.58
CA PRO A 9 2.51 -7.34 -9.75
C PRO A 9 2.69 -6.34 -8.61
N SER A 10 2.54 -5.05 -8.93
CA SER A 10 2.37 -3.99 -7.95
C SER A 10 1.17 -3.14 -8.33
N PHE A 11 0.56 -2.46 -7.36
CA PHE A 11 -0.53 -1.52 -7.63
C PHE A 11 -0.45 -0.32 -6.70
N VAL A 12 -1.19 0.73 -7.04
CA VAL A 12 -1.33 1.92 -6.20
C VAL A 12 -2.58 1.77 -5.35
N ALA A 13 -2.44 2.05 -4.06
CA ALA A 13 -3.51 2.08 -3.09
C ALA A 13 -3.47 3.37 -2.28
N ASP A 14 -4.63 3.78 -1.78
CA ASP A 14 -4.81 4.84 -0.83
C ASP A 14 -4.59 4.24 0.56
N LEU A 15 -3.77 4.89 1.39
CA LEU A 15 -3.75 4.63 2.82
C LEU A 15 -4.89 5.42 3.48
N ILE A 16 -5.96 4.73 3.86
CA ILE A 16 -7.24 5.37 4.22
C ILE A 16 -7.58 5.28 5.71
N HIS A 17 -6.89 4.43 6.46
CA HIS A 17 -7.11 4.26 7.89
C HIS A 17 -5.78 3.83 8.56
N LEU A 18 -5.45 4.45 9.69
CA LEU A 18 -4.40 4.02 10.61
C LEU A 18 -5.02 3.97 12.03
N GLU A 19 -5.02 2.79 12.65
CA GLU A 19 -5.65 2.54 13.96
C GLU A 19 -4.58 2.20 15.00
N PRO A 20 -4.19 3.14 15.87
CA PRO A 20 -3.18 2.91 16.91
C PRO A 20 -3.54 1.85 17.94
N GLU A 21 -4.84 1.63 18.22
CA GLU A 21 -5.25 0.68 19.27
C GLU A 21 -4.94 -0.77 18.91
N ASP A 22 -5.16 -1.15 17.65
CA ASP A 22 -4.85 -2.49 17.14
C ASP A 22 -3.59 -2.52 16.27
N ASN A 23 -2.92 -1.39 16.08
CA ASN A 23 -1.72 -1.23 15.27
C ASN A 23 -1.93 -1.65 13.80
N THR A 24 -3.07 -1.29 13.20
CA THR A 24 -3.40 -1.65 11.81
C THR A 24 -3.44 -0.46 10.86
N ALA A 25 -3.22 -0.76 9.57
CA ALA A 25 -3.31 0.16 8.45
C ALA A 25 -4.24 -0.43 7.38
N VAL A 26 -5.11 0.38 6.79
CA VAL A 26 -5.98 -0.05 5.68
C VAL A 26 -5.52 0.59 4.38
N PHE A 27 -5.17 -0.27 3.42
CA PHE A 27 -4.89 0.11 2.05
C PHE A 27 -6.09 -0.21 1.16
N TRP A 28 -6.48 0.72 0.30
CA TRP A 28 -7.67 0.59 -0.52
C TRP A 28 -7.51 1.23 -1.89
N HIS A 29 -8.15 0.66 -2.90
CA HIS A 29 -8.43 1.35 -4.15
C HIS A 29 -9.79 0.89 -4.68
N CYS A 30 -10.42 1.66 -5.56
CA CYS A 30 -11.77 1.36 -6.07
C CYS A 30 -11.93 0.01 -6.80
N GLY A 31 -10.84 -0.71 -7.10
CA GLY A 31 -10.86 -2.00 -7.79
C GLY A 31 -9.76 -2.18 -8.83
N LEU A 32 -8.59 -1.56 -8.58
CA LEU A 32 -7.44 -1.53 -9.50
C LEU A 32 -6.47 -2.68 -9.28
N ALA A 33 -6.50 -3.33 -8.10
CA ALA A 33 -5.50 -4.33 -7.76
C ALA A 33 -5.55 -5.54 -8.72
N PRO A 34 -4.39 -6.08 -9.14
CA PRO A 34 -4.34 -7.30 -9.96
C PRO A 34 -4.97 -8.51 -9.25
N MET A 35 -5.65 -9.36 -10.00
CA MET A 35 -6.27 -10.59 -9.48
C MET A 35 -5.31 -11.51 -8.73
N ALA A 36 -4.02 -11.52 -9.11
CA ALA A 36 -2.98 -12.29 -8.41
C ALA A 36 -2.70 -11.80 -6.96
N MET A 37 -3.27 -10.67 -6.56
CA MET A 37 -3.22 -10.13 -5.20
C MET A 37 -4.47 -10.42 -4.37
N ALA A 38 -5.51 -11.04 -4.95
CA ALA A 38 -6.71 -11.42 -4.21
C ALA A 38 -6.41 -12.52 -3.19
N ASP A 39 -7.03 -12.47 -2.01
CA ASP A 39 -6.98 -13.58 -1.06
C ASP A 39 -7.53 -14.85 -1.73
N PRO A 40 -6.75 -15.93 -1.84
CA PRO A 40 -7.21 -17.17 -2.46
C PRO A 40 -8.39 -17.82 -1.72
N GLU A 41 -8.64 -17.44 -0.45
CA GLU A 41 -9.80 -17.90 0.32
C GLU A 41 -11.06 -17.04 0.11
N ALA A 42 -10.94 -15.92 -0.61
CA ALA A 42 -12.06 -15.05 -0.92
C ALA A 42 -12.53 -15.22 -2.37
N THR A 43 -13.82 -15.02 -2.59
CA THR A 43 -14.35 -14.93 -3.95
C THR A 43 -14.20 -13.50 -4.44
N ALA A 44 -13.57 -13.32 -5.60
CA ALA A 44 -13.54 -12.02 -6.26
C ALA A 44 -14.88 -11.73 -6.95
N HIS A 45 -15.35 -10.50 -6.82
CA HIS A 45 -16.61 -10.06 -7.40
C HIS A 45 -16.38 -8.96 -8.44
N ALA A 46 -17.24 -8.92 -9.46
CA ALA A 46 -17.37 -7.77 -10.34
C ALA A 46 -18.26 -6.72 -9.64
N GLY A 47 -17.61 -5.78 -8.96
CA GLY A 47 -18.24 -4.69 -8.22
C GLY A 47 -18.66 -3.51 -9.11
N THR A 48 -19.47 -2.65 -8.52
CA THR A 48 -19.84 -1.34 -9.09
C THR A 48 -19.04 -0.25 -8.38
N HIS A 49 -18.46 0.67 -9.15
CA HIS A 49 -17.69 1.79 -8.62
C HIS A 49 -18.50 2.58 -7.58
N SER A 50 -17.95 2.68 -6.36
CA SER A 50 -18.57 3.36 -5.21
C SER A 50 -19.05 4.78 -5.54
N ASN A 51 -18.19 5.59 -6.16
CA ASN A 51 -18.52 6.94 -6.63
C ASN A 51 -19.14 7.00 -8.04
N ARG A 52 -18.50 6.40 -9.05
CA ARG A 52 -18.88 6.57 -10.48
C ARG A 52 -20.10 5.76 -10.92
N LYS A 53 -20.53 4.77 -10.14
CA LYS A 53 -21.66 3.86 -10.46
C LYS A 53 -21.49 3.07 -11.77
N LEU A 54 -20.25 2.84 -12.19
CA LEU A 54 -19.91 2.00 -13.36
C LEU A 54 -19.56 0.57 -12.92
N PRO A 55 -19.95 -0.48 -13.68
CA PRO A 55 -19.72 -1.88 -13.32
C PRO A 55 -18.29 -2.36 -13.64
N LEU A 56 -17.99 -3.62 -13.31
CA LEU A 56 -16.77 -4.37 -13.65
C LEU A 56 -15.50 -3.90 -12.94
N LEU A 57 -15.62 -3.36 -11.73
CA LEU A 57 -14.45 -3.19 -10.86
C LEU A 57 -14.15 -4.49 -10.13
N TYR A 58 -12.88 -4.76 -9.88
CA TYR A 58 -12.52 -5.88 -9.02
C TYR A 58 -12.88 -5.56 -7.57
N GLU A 59 -13.63 -6.44 -6.92
CA GLU A 59 -14.01 -6.34 -5.51
C GLU A 59 -13.55 -7.60 -4.78
N PHE A 60 -12.47 -7.50 -4.00
CA PHE A 60 -11.89 -8.59 -3.23
C PHE A 60 -10.94 -8.09 -2.12
N PRO A 61 -10.78 -8.84 -1.02
CA PRO A 61 -9.74 -8.58 -0.05
C PRO A 61 -8.35 -8.95 -0.61
N LEU A 62 -7.34 -8.17 -0.26
CA LEU A 62 -5.94 -8.46 -0.57
C LEU A 62 -5.46 -9.68 0.22
N ARG A 63 -4.65 -10.54 -0.40
CA ARG A 63 -4.13 -11.77 0.22
C ARG A 63 -3.20 -11.50 1.40
N PRO A 64 -3.12 -12.40 2.40
CA PRO A 64 -2.12 -12.26 3.45
C PRO A 64 -0.69 -12.37 2.91
N GLY A 65 0.25 -11.75 3.62
CA GLY A 65 1.69 -11.93 3.42
C GLY A 65 2.52 -10.66 3.49
N ARG A 66 3.85 -10.85 3.46
CA ARG A 66 4.85 -9.77 3.48
C ARG A 66 4.65 -8.79 2.33
N ILE A 67 4.61 -7.50 2.66
CA ILE A 67 4.53 -6.41 1.69
C ILE A 67 5.63 -5.37 1.89
N THR A 68 6.02 -4.73 0.79
CA THR A 68 6.71 -3.44 0.81
C THR A 68 5.78 -2.39 0.26
N VAL A 69 5.71 -1.24 0.93
CA VAL A 69 5.01 -0.04 0.45
C VAL A 69 6.01 1.04 0.08
N ALA A 70 5.78 1.73 -1.03
CA ALA A 70 6.67 2.81 -1.44
C ALA A 70 5.93 3.95 -2.14
N ARG A 71 6.47 5.15 -2.02
CA ARG A 71 5.98 6.34 -2.72
C ARG A 71 7.14 7.24 -3.13
N LEU A 72 7.19 7.60 -4.41
CA LEU A 72 7.98 8.76 -4.84
C LEU A 72 7.16 10.02 -4.52
N SER A 73 7.63 10.81 -3.57
CA SER A 73 6.95 11.99 -3.06
C SER A 73 7.61 13.26 -3.59
N GLN A 74 6.80 14.32 -3.74
CA GLN A 74 7.27 15.69 -3.96
C GLN A 74 6.91 16.60 -2.77
N SER A 75 6.58 16.00 -1.62
CA SER A 75 6.14 16.76 -0.46
C SER A 75 7.23 17.71 0.01
N ARG A 76 6.80 18.91 0.44
CA ARG A 76 7.66 20.06 0.79
C ARG A 76 8.56 20.55 -0.36
N GLY A 77 8.21 20.22 -1.61
CA GLY A 77 8.97 20.61 -2.79
C GLY A 77 10.25 19.80 -3.01
N MET A 78 10.42 18.68 -2.29
CA MET A 78 11.60 17.82 -2.37
C MET A 78 11.24 16.46 -2.96
N HIS A 79 12.05 15.95 -3.90
CA HIS A 79 11.92 14.59 -4.40
C HIS A 79 12.47 13.59 -3.38
N ARG A 80 11.60 12.73 -2.84
CA ARG A 80 11.98 11.78 -1.77
C ARG A 80 11.35 10.43 -2.03
N LEU A 81 12.03 9.36 -1.62
CA LEU A 81 11.50 8.02 -1.65
C LEU A 81 10.99 7.63 -0.26
N VAL A 82 9.68 7.51 -0.13
CA VAL A 82 9.03 6.99 1.06
C VAL A 82 9.02 5.46 0.97
N VAL A 83 9.49 4.76 2.00
CA VAL A 83 9.59 3.29 2.03
C VAL A 83 9.11 2.77 3.36
N GLY A 84 8.19 1.81 3.34
CA GLY A 84 7.78 1.06 4.51
C GLY A 84 7.57 -0.42 4.20
N SER A 85 7.35 -1.21 5.23
CA SER A 85 7.10 -2.65 5.10
C SER A 85 6.14 -3.12 6.19
N GLY A 86 5.56 -4.29 5.97
CA GLY A 86 4.61 -4.88 6.90
C GLY A 86 4.08 -6.22 6.41
N GLU A 87 3.05 -6.70 7.09
CA GLU A 87 2.35 -7.92 6.74
C GLU A 87 0.88 -7.61 6.49
N MET A 88 0.42 -7.90 5.25
CA MET A 88 -0.99 -7.90 4.94
C MET A 88 -1.65 -9.06 5.71
N LEU A 89 -2.73 -8.75 6.41
CA LEU A 89 -3.48 -9.70 7.21
C LEU A 89 -4.60 -10.31 6.38
N ARG A 90 -4.95 -11.54 6.71
CA ARG A 90 -6.23 -12.09 6.28
C ARG A 90 -7.32 -11.43 7.12
N ALA A 91 -8.11 -10.58 6.48
CA ALA A 91 -9.20 -9.85 7.11
C ALA A 91 -10.41 -9.75 6.17
N PRO A 92 -11.64 -9.60 6.70
CA PRO A 92 -12.80 -9.26 5.89
C PRO A 92 -12.56 -7.97 5.10
N LEU A 93 -13.15 -7.87 3.90
CA LEU A 93 -13.03 -6.68 3.06
C LEU A 93 -13.59 -5.45 3.78
N PRO A 94 -12.75 -4.45 4.15
CA PRO A 94 -13.22 -3.32 4.96
C PRO A 94 -14.02 -2.29 4.14
N PHE A 95 -13.75 -2.18 2.84
CA PHE A 95 -14.39 -1.23 1.93
C PHE A 95 -14.59 -1.85 0.54
N ARG A 96 -15.66 -1.46 -0.17
CA ARG A 96 -15.93 -1.90 -1.55
C ARG A 96 -14.79 -1.55 -2.51
N GLY A 97 -14.45 -2.46 -3.41
CA GLY A 97 -13.26 -2.38 -4.26
C GLY A 97 -12.19 -3.38 -3.81
N THR A 98 -10.92 -3.03 -3.99
CA THR A 98 -9.78 -3.85 -3.55
C THR A 98 -9.17 -3.24 -2.31
N ALA A 99 -9.20 -3.95 -1.18
CA ALA A 99 -8.63 -3.46 0.08
C ALA A 99 -7.98 -4.56 0.91
N GLY A 100 -7.10 -4.16 1.81
CA GLY A 100 -6.52 -5.05 2.80
C GLY A 100 -6.14 -4.31 4.07
N VAL A 101 -6.10 -5.05 5.16
CA VAL A 101 -5.65 -4.60 6.48
C VAL A 101 -4.24 -5.13 6.69
N ALA A 102 -3.32 -4.29 7.14
CA ALA A 102 -1.92 -4.67 7.36
C ALA A 102 -1.45 -4.27 8.76
N HIS A 103 -0.54 -5.07 9.33
CA HIS A 103 0.36 -4.60 10.37
C HIS A 103 1.61 -4.04 9.71
N LEU A 104 1.93 -2.78 9.99
CA LEU A 104 3.20 -2.19 9.55
C LEU A 104 4.31 -2.58 10.53
N ASP A 105 5.54 -2.70 10.04
CA ASP A 105 6.70 -3.05 10.88
C ASP A 105 6.99 -1.96 11.92
N ARG A 106 6.69 -0.70 11.59
CA ARG A 106 6.74 0.42 12.53
C ARG A 106 5.36 0.64 13.16
N PRO A 107 5.31 1.09 14.42
CA PRO A 107 4.05 1.44 15.08
C PRO A 107 3.25 2.43 14.23
N VAL A 108 1.97 2.13 13.98
CA VAL A 108 1.13 2.95 13.08
C VAL A 108 0.95 4.38 13.59
N ALA A 109 1.08 4.62 14.89
CA ALA A 109 1.12 5.96 15.46
C ALA A 109 2.35 6.76 14.97
N ASP A 110 3.52 6.12 14.87
CA ASP A 110 4.74 6.75 14.35
C ASP A 110 4.65 6.93 12.83
N VAL A 111 4.03 5.98 12.13
CA VAL A 111 3.74 6.09 10.69
C VAL A 111 2.83 7.30 10.43
N LEU A 112 1.73 7.41 11.18
CA LEU A 112 0.81 8.54 11.11
C LEU A 112 1.53 9.86 11.38
N ALA A 113 2.32 9.94 12.47
CA ALA A 113 3.10 11.12 12.79
C ALA A 113 4.06 11.49 11.66
N THR A 114 4.74 10.52 11.06
CA THR A 114 5.65 10.73 9.92
C THR A 114 4.89 11.29 8.71
N ILE A 115 3.77 10.68 8.34
CA ILE A 115 2.93 11.14 7.21
C ILE A 115 2.45 12.57 7.42
N MET A 116 1.94 12.89 8.61
CA MET A 116 1.39 14.20 8.92
C MET A 116 2.49 15.27 8.98
N ASN A 117 3.60 14.98 9.65
CA ASN A 117 4.71 15.91 9.77
C ASN A 117 5.34 16.19 8.41
N GLU A 118 5.62 15.14 7.63
CA GLU A 118 6.26 15.29 6.32
C GLU A 118 5.30 15.73 5.22
N GLY A 119 3.99 15.79 5.48
CA GLY A 119 2.96 16.18 4.51
C GLY A 119 2.88 15.20 3.35
N LEU A 120 2.99 13.89 3.62
CA LEU A 120 3.03 12.86 2.57
C LEU A 120 1.66 12.65 1.95
N GLU A 121 1.64 12.42 0.65
CA GLU A 121 0.41 12.21 -0.10
C GLU A 121 -0.13 10.78 0.09
N HIS A 122 -1.45 10.60 0.01
CA HIS A 122 -2.14 9.39 0.47
C HIS A 122 -1.94 8.13 -0.40
N HIS A 123 -1.42 8.26 -1.62
CA HIS A 123 -1.23 7.12 -2.53
C HIS A 123 0.12 6.43 -2.31
N TYR A 124 0.11 5.11 -2.15
CA TYR A 124 1.29 4.26 -1.99
C TYR A 124 1.26 3.11 -2.99
N GLY A 125 2.41 2.79 -3.56
CA GLY A 125 2.59 1.54 -4.30
C GLY A 125 2.77 0.38 -3.32
N ILE A 126 2.20 -0.79 -3.64
CA ILE A 126 2.31 -2.02 -2.84
C ILE A 126 2.82 -3.16 -3.72
N VAL A 127 3.73 -3.98 -3.18
CA VAL A 127 4.17 -5.25 -3.77
C VAL A 127 4.32 -6.32 -2.69
N TYR A 128 4.00 -7.58 -3.03
CA TYR A 128 4.22 -8.74 -2.15
C TYR A 128 5.65 -9.28 -2.27
N ALA A 129 6.60 -8.51 -1.76
CA ALA A 129 8.00 -8.89 -1.62
C ALA A 129 8.63 -7.95 -0.59
N ASP A 130 9.68 -8.40 0.10
CA ASP A 130 10.53 -7.48 0.85
C ASP A 130 11.62 -6.93 -0.08
N VAL A 131 11.45 -5.68 -0.51
CA VAL A 131 12.36 -4.99 -1.42
C VAL A 131 12.85 -3.68 -0.83
N THR A 132 12.73 -3.52 0.49
CA THR A 132 13.11 -2.31 1.23
C THR A 132 14.57 -1.93 0.98
N GLU A 133 15.51 -2.87 1.12
CA GLU A 133 16.93 -2.63 0.86
C GLU A 133 17.22 -2.33 -0.62
N LYS A 134 16.54 -3.01 -1.55
CA LYS A 134 16.66 -2.70 -2.98
C LYS A 134 16.17 -1.28 -3.30
N LEU A 135 15.10 -0.83 -2.64
CA LEU A 135 14.60 0.54 -2.78
C LEU A 135 15.55 1.56 -2.17
N ARG A 136 16.17 1.28 -1.02
CA ARG A 136 17.20 2.15 -0.41
C ARG A 136 18.42 2.28 -1.31
N ALA A 137 18.88 1.18 -1.91
CA ALA A 137 19.96 1.21 -2.89
C ALA A 137 19.58 2.04 -4.13
N LEU A 138 18.37 1.83 -4.66
CA LEU A 138 17.86 2.65 -5.78
C LEU A 138 17.77 4.13 -5.43
N ALA A 139 17.33 4.47 -4.21
CA ALA A 139 17.28 5.86 -3.75
C ALA A 139 18.67 6.50 -3.71
N ALA A 140 19.67 5.77 -3.23
CA ALA A 140 21.06 6.25 -3.22
C ALA A 140 21.61 6.51 -4.62
N GLU A 141 21.35 5.62 -5.58
CA GLU A 141 21.74 5.81 -7.00
C GLU A 141 21.06 7.01 -7.65
N LEU A 142 19.86 7.37 -7.18
CA LEU A 142 19.06 8.48 -7.71
C LEU A 142 19.20 9.77 -6.89
N ASP A 143 20.07 9.81 -5.88
CA ASP A 143 20.24 10.94 -4.95
C ASP A 143 18.91 11.38 -4.29
N LEU A 144 18.09 10.40 -3.90
CA LEU A 144 16.81 10.62 -3.23
C LEU A 144 16.93 10.38 -1.73
N GLU A 145 16.49 11.35 -0.92
CA GLU A 145 16.32 11.15 0.51
C GLU A 145 15.25 10.08 0.77
N VAL A 146 15.51 9.18 1.72
CA VAL A 146 14.58 8.11 2.11
C VAL A 146 13.83 8.49 3.38
N VAL A 147 12.50 8.55 3.29
CA VAL A 147 11.61 8.66 4.45
C VAL A 147 11.11 7.27 4.80
N SER A 148 11.40 6.79 6.01
CA SER A 148 10.91 5.48 6.44
C SER A 148 9.48 5.58 6.94
N LEU A 149 8.64 4.60 6.59
CA LEU A 149 7.30 4.35 7.12
C LEU A 149 7.28 3.08 7.92
#